data_AF-A0A5K0UZ84-F1
#
_entry.id   AF-A0A5K0UZ84-F1
#
_cell.length_a   1.000
_cell.length_b   1.000
_cell.length_c   1.000
_cell.angle_alpha   90.00
_cell.angle_beta   90.00
_cell.angle_gamma   90.00
#
_symmetry.space_group_name_H-M   'P 1'
#
loop_
_entity.id
_entity.type
_entity.pdbx_description
1 polymer ?
#
loop_
_entity_poly.entity_id
_entity_poly.type
_entity_poly.pdbx_seq_one_letter_code
_entity_poly.pdbx_strand_id
1 'polypeptide(L)' 'ITTKRIAGGKWGSNNGQACIAPDYVITTRSFAPKL' A
#
# COMPACT_ATOMS: atom_id res chain seq x y z
N ILE A 1 -5.10 -7.55 7.13
CA ILE A 1 -5.91 -6.31 7.13
C ILE A 1 -5.10 -5.15 6.54
N THR A 2 -3.87 -4.91 7.01
CA THR A 2 -2.98 -3.85 6.52
C THR A 2 -2.75 -3.87 5.00
N THR A 3 -2.32 -5.00 4.43
CA THR A 3 -2.08 -5.12 2.97
C THR A 3 -3.30 -4.76 2.13
N LYS A 4 -4.51 -5.19 2.54
CA LYS A 4 -5.75 -4.87 1.84
C LYS A 4 -6.06 -3.37 1.86
N ARG A 5 -5.74 -2.66 2.94
CA ARG A 5 -5.92 -1.20 3.04
C ARG A 5 -4.91 -0.45 2.19
N ILE A 6 -3.63 -0.85 2.21
CA ILE A 6 -2.59 -0.29 1.36
C ILE A 6 -2.97 -0.47 -0.12
N ALA A 7 -3.37 -1.70 -0.49
CA ALA A 7 -3.80 -2.00 -1.85
C ALA A 7 -5.05 -1.20 -2.26
N GLY A 8 -6.04 -1.09 -1.37
CA GLY A 8 -7.20 -0.24 -1.59
C GLY A 8 -6.83 1.24 -1.80
N GLY A 9 -5.89 1.77 -1.02
CA GLY A 9 -5.41 3.14 -1.16
C GLY A 9 -4.63 3.39 -2.46
N LYS A 10 -3.86 2.40 -2.94
CA LYS A 10 -3.07 2.53 -4.18
C LYS A 10 -3.88 2.27 -5.44
N TRP A 11 -4.70 1.23 -5.50
CA TRP A 11 -5.41 0.85 -6.73
C TRP A 11 -6.91 1.13 -6.70
N GLY A 12 -7.50 1.25 -5.51
CA GLY A 12 -8.94 1.50 -5.37
C GLY A 12 -9.34 2.96 -5.65
N SER A 13 -8.43 3.92 -5.52
CA SER A 13 -8.69 5.34 -5.80
C SER A 13 -7.93 5.80 -7.04
N ASN A 14 -8.64 6.01 -8.15
CA ASN A 14 -8.10 6.56 -9.40
C ASN A 14 -6.79 5.88 -9.88
N ASN A 15 -6.66 4.56 -9.66
CA ASN A 15 -5.45 3.78 -9.94
C ASN A 15 -4.15 4.40 -9.39
N GLY A 16 -4.22 5.07 -8.24
CA GLY A 16 -3.06 5.62 -7.54
C GLY A 16 -2.72 7.05 -7.91
N GLN A 17 -3.50 7.66 -8.80
CA GLN A 17 -3.40 9.07 -9.13
C GLN A 17 -4.20 9.90 -8.12
N ALA A 18 -3.74 9.86 -6.88
CA ALA A 18 -4.25 10.67 -5.78
C ALA A 18 -3.07 11.21 -4.97
N CYS A 19 -3.15 12.47 -4.51
CA CYS A 19 -2.07 13.12 -3.76
C CYS A 19 -1.72 12.43 -2.43
N ILE A 20 -2.59 11.53 -1.95
CA ILE A 20 -2.45 10.77 -0.71
C ILE A 20 -2.30 9.27 -0.96
N ALA A 21 -2.11 8.84 -2.21
CA ALA A 21 -1.90 7.44 -2.53
C ALA A 21 -0.58 6.97 -1.89
N PRO A 22 -0.52 5.74 -1.36
CA PRO A 22 0.73 5.21 -0.81
C PRO A 22 1.72 4.94 -1.95
N ASP A 23 2.89 5.58 -1.89
CA ASP A 23 3.94 5.41 -2.91
C ASP A 23 4.98 4.34 -2.56
N TYR A 24 5.33 4.23 -1.29
CA TYR A 24 6.27 3.22 -0.80
C TYR A 24 5.88 2.73 0.60
N VAL A 25 6.28 1.50 0.92
CA VAL A 25 6.02 0.91 2.24
C VAL A 25 7.36 0.55 2.88
N ILE A 26 7.63 1.16 4.03
CA ILE A 26 8.73 0.75 4.91
C ILE A 26 8.14 -0.23 5.92
N THR A 27 8.71 -1.43 5.98
CA THR A 27 8.28 -2.48 6.90
C THR A 27 9.47 -3.22 7.47
N THR A 28 9.26 -3.99 8.53
CA THR A 28 10.32 -4.82 9.10
C THR A 28 10.64 -6.00 8.19
N ARG A 29 11.88 -6.50 8.26
CA ARG A 29 12.36 -7.60 7.40
C ARG A 29 11.48 -8.86 7.47
N SER A 30 10.85 -9.12 8.62
CA SER A 30 9.98 -10.28 8.82
C SER A 30 8.65 -10.20 8.04
N PHE A 31 8.23 -8.99 7.64
CA PHE A 31 7.00 -8.75 6.87
C PHE A 31 7.25 -8.44 5.41
N ALA A 32 8.47 -8.06 5.01
CA ALA A 32 8.82 -7.79 3.62
C ALA A 32 8.39 -8.88 2.61
N PRO A 33 8.55 -10.20 2.86
CA PRO A 33 8.11 -11.24 1.90
C PRO A 33 6.61 -11.58 1.99
N LYS A 34 5.89 -11.01 2.95
CA LYS A 34 4.47 -11.30 3.22
C LYS A 34 3.56 -10.14 2.84
N LEU A 35 4.14 -9.00 2.49
CA LEU A 35 3.42 -7.77 2.17
C LEU A 35 2.95 -7.81 0.72
#